data_AF-A0A222EBW6-F1
#
_entry.id   AF-A0A222EBW6-F1
#
_cell.length_a   1.000
_cell.length_b   1.000
_cell.length_c   1.000
_cell.angle_alpha   90.00
_cell.angle_beta   90.00
_cell.angle_gamma   90.00
#
_symmetry.space_group_name_H-M   'P 1'
#
loop_
_entity.id
_entity.type
_entity.pdbx_description
1 polymer ?
#
loop_
_entity_poly.entity_id
_entity_poly.type
_entity_poly.pdbx_seq_one_letter_code
_entity_poly.pdbx_strand_id
1 'polypeptide(L)'
;MTDLRNVVLAGDDGDLVRSIAERLKAEGCAVSTGADRMNDAGCWGIVYVAAEAPEQPVDALDIDDFLNRTDETMTGAASAVRAALAAGNLRRIVLVGNLAARGRSSVTMPAALGGGLTALARSWALEFAAENVTANTILAEEPQEVAESVAEATAFLLSPRSGMISGQVLQVSRDTDAGILPI
;
A
#
# COMPACT_ATOMS: atom_id res chain seq x y z
N MET A 1 -16.03 7.85 23.83
CA MET A 1 -16.04 6.59 23.05
C MET A 1 -14.83 6.64 22.14
N THR A 2 -13.87 5.75 22.34
CA THR A 2 -12.76 5.60 21.39
C THR A 2 -13.35 4.95 20.15
N ASP A 3 -13.42 5.69 19.05
CA ASP A 3 -13.97 5.19 17.80
C ASP A 3 -13.09 4.03 17.33
N LEU A 4 -13.67 2.84 17.18
CA LEU A 4 -12.91 1.63 16.85
C LEU A 4 -12.45 1.74 15.38
N ARG A 5 -11.14 1.80 15.15
CA ARG A 5 -10.57 1.94 13.80
C ARG A 5 -10.58 0.58 13.10
N ASN A 6 -11.55 0.35 12.20
CA ASN A 6 -11.59 -0.82 11.34
C ASN A 6 -10.63 -0.64 10.15
N VAL A 7 -9.58 -1.44 10.06
CA VAL A 7 -8.62 -1.42 8.97
C VAL A 7 -8.71 -2.71 8.17
N VAL A 8 -8.77 -2.58 6.85
CA VAL A 8 -8.75 -3.72 5.92
C VAL A 8 -7.36 -3.84 5.31
N LEU A 9 -6.79 -5.03 5.35
CA LEU A 9 -5.57 -5.38 4.63
C LEU A 9 -5.97 -6.20 3.39
N ALA A 10 -5.50 -5.79 2.22
CA ALA A 10 -5.77 -6.44 0.94
C ALA A 10 -4.49 -6.56 0.11
N GLY A 11 -4.55 -7.38 -0.94
CA GLY A 11 -3.38 -7.68 -1.78
C GLY A 11 -2.70 -8.98 -1.34
N ASP A 12 -1.38 -9.03 -1.47
CA ASP A 12 -0.60 -10.24 -1.22
C ASP A 12 -0.54 -10.63 0.28
N ASP A 13 -0.86 -11.89 0.60
CA ASP A 13 -1.16 -12.39 1.96
C ASP A 13 0.10 -12.92 2.71
N GLY A 14 1.25 -12.27 2.51
CA GLY A 14 2.55 -12.70 3.06
C GLY A 14 2.85 -12.29 4.50
N ASP A 15 4.08 -12.55 4.95
CA ASP A 15 4.58 -12.20 6.29
C ASP A 15 4.51 -10.69 6.61
N LEU A 16 4.60 -9.85 5.58
CA LEU A 16 4.42 -8.41 5.70
C LEU A 16 3.01 -8.04 6.20
N VAL A 17 1.97 -8.63 5.62
CA VAL A 17 0.58 -8.39 6.04
C VAL A 17 0.38 -8.81 7.49
N ARG A 18 1.02 -9.90 7.92
CA ARG A 18 1.00 -10.34 9.32
C ARG A 18 1.62 -9.29 10.24
N SER A 19 2.80 -8.78 9.91
CA SER A 19 3.49 -7.75 10.71
C SER A 19 2.67 -6.46 10.80
N ILE A 20 2.10 -5.99 9.68
CA ILE A 20 1.19 -4.85 9.65
C ILE A 20 -0.03 -5.10 10.55
N ALA A 21 -0.66 -6.28 10.44
CA ALA A 21 -1.84 -6.63 11.24
C ALA A 21 -1.54 -6.64 12.74
N GLU A 22 -0.42 -7.23 13.16
CA GLU A 22 0.01 -7.29 14.56
C GLU A 22 0.26 -5.89 15.12
N ARG A 23 0.96 -5.04 14.36
CA ARG A 23 1.21 -3.66 14.77
C ARG A 23 -0.07 -2.84 14.92
N LEU A 24 -1.00 -2.95 13.96
CA LEU A 24 -2.27 -2.21 14.01
C LEU A 24 -3.18 -2.69 15.16
N LYS A 25 -3.20 -4.00 15.44
CA LYS A 25 -3.88 -4.56 16.61
C LYS A 25 -3.29 -4.03 17.92
N ALA A 26 -1.96 -3.90 18.00
CA ALA A 26 -1.29 -3.29 19.15
C ALA A 26 -1.68 -1.82 19.36
N GLU A 27 -2.06 -1.09 18.31
CA GLU A 27 -2.64 0.26 18.39
C GLU A 27 -4.16 0.29 18.64
N GLY A 28 -4.78 -0.86 18.90
CA GLY A 28 -6.21 -0.99 19.17
C GLY A 28 -7.10 -0.89 17.92
N CYS A 29 -6.56 -1.11 16.72
CA CYS A 29 -7.37 -1.22 15.51
C CYS A 29 -8.01 -2.62 15.41
N ALA A 30 -9.24 -2.69 14.91
CA ALA A 30 -9.80 -3.94 14.43
C ALA A 30 -9.30 -4.17 13.00
N VAL A 31 -8.68 -5.32 12.74
CA VAL A 31 -8.03 -5.60 11.45
C VAL A 31 -8.71 -6.80 10.80
N SER A 32 -9.12 -6.66 9.54
CA SER A 32 -9.58 -7.74 8.68
C SER A 32 -8.66 -7.92 7.46
N THR A 33 -8.55 -9.15 6.97
CA THR A 33 -7.82 -9.47 5.74
C THR A 33 -8.79 -9.86 4.62
N GLY A 34 -8.53 -9.36 3.41
CA GLY A 34 -9.35 -9.52 2.22
C GLY A 34 -10.38 -8.40 2.05
N ALA A 35 -10.54 -7.91 0.81
CA ALA A 35 -11.51 -6.85 0.47
C ALA A 35 -12.97 -7.29 0.71
N ASP A 36 -13.27 -8.58 0.56
CA ASP A 36 -14.62 -9.15 0.74
C ASP A 36 -15.07 -9.24 2.21
N ARG A 37 -14.17 -8.99 3.16
CA ARG A 37 -14.48 -9.04 4.61
C ARG A 37 -14.81 -7.66 5.20
N MET A 38 -15.26 -6.73 4.37
CA MET A 38 -15.79 -5.45 4.85
C MET A 38 -17.16 -5.67 5.50
N ASN A 39 -17.20 -5.49 6.82
CA ASN A 39 -18.46 -5.51 7.57
C ASN A 39 -19.24 -4.20 7.35
N ASP A 40 -20.55 -4.22 7.57
CA ASP A 40 -21.43 -3.04 7.58
C ASP A 40 -21.01 -1.95 8.61
N ALA A 41 -20.04 -2.25 9.48
CA ALA A 41 -19.48 -1.32 10.47
C ALA A 41 -18.56 -0.25 9.86
N GLY A 42 -18.34 -0.26 8.54
CA GLY A 42 -17.49 0.70 7.83
C GLY A 42 -15.99 0.41 7.90
N CYS A 43 -15.24 1.13 7.07
CA CYS A 43 -13.79 0.97 6.89
C CYS A 43 -13.11 2.30 7.22
N TRP A 44 -12.34 2.39 8.32
CA TRP A 44 -11.56 3.59 8.64
C TRP A 44 -10.38 3.77 7.67
N GLY A 45 -9.71 2.67 7.36
CA GLY A 45 -8.57 2.70 6.46
C GLY A 45 -8.36 1.39 5.72
N ILE A 46 -7.71 1.48 4.58
CA ILE A 46 -7.31 0.33 3.78
C ILE A 46 -5.82 0.36 3.52
N VAL A 47 -5.19 -0.81 3.64
CA VAL A 47 -3.82 -1.06 3.21
C VAL A 47 -3.88 -2.05 2.07
N TYR A 48 -3.30 -1.69 0.94
CA TYR A 48 -3.17 -2.58 -0.21
C TYR A 48 -1.69 -2.88 -0.47
N VAL A 49 -1.31 -4.15 -0.48
CA VAL A 49 0.06 -4.60 -0.75
C VAL A 49 0.15 -5.11 -2.19
N ALA A 50 1.08 -4.56 -2.97
CA ALA A 50 1.33 -5.01 -4.33
C ALA A 50 1.66 -6.51 -4.39
N ALA A 51 1.36 -7.15 -5.52
CA ALA A 51 1.80 -8.51 -5.77
C ALA A 51 3.34 -8.58 -5.79
N GLU A 52 3.91 -9.61 -5.15
CA GLU A 52 5.35 -9.90 -5.23
C GLU A 52 5.74 -10.17 -6.69
N ALA A 53 6.78 -9.54 -7.21
CA ALA A 53 7.18 -9.68 -8.60
C ALA A 53 8.67 -10.03 -8.72
N PRO A 54 9.04 -10.97 -9.61
CA PRO A 54 10.44 -11.36 -9.77
C PRO A 54 11.28 -10.25 -10.39
N GLU A 55 12.56 -10.24 -10.01
CA GLU A 55 13.57 -9.49 -10.73
C GLU A 55 14.05 -10.28 -11.95
N GLN A 56 14.00 -9.64 -13.11
CA GLN A 56 14.48 -10.21 -14.36
C GLN A 56 14.87 -9.11 -15.35
N PRO A 57 15.87 -9.36 -16.21
CA PRO A 57 16.22 -8.42 -17.27
C PRO A 57 15.05 -8.30 -18.26
N VAL A 58 14.98 -7.16 -18.95
CA VAL A 58 13.83 -6.82 -19.81
C VAL A 58 13.66 -7.76 -21.00
N ASP A 59 14.74 -8.39 -21.46
CA ASP A 59 14.75 -9.36 -22.56
C ASP A 59 14.25 -10.76 -22.14
N ALA A 60 14.20 -11.04 -20.83
CA ALA A 60 13.60 -12.24 -20.25
C ALA A 60 12.19 -12.00 -19.68
N LEU A 61 11.64 -10.80 -19.86
CA LEU A 61 10.33 -10.44 -19.32
C LEU A 61 9.22 -11.30 -19.94
N ASP A 62 8.57 -12.10 -19.10
CA ASP A 62 7.31 -12.74 -19.46
C ASP A 62 6.19 -11.69 -19.51
N ILE A 63 5.64 -11.48 -20.71
CA ILE A 63 4.61 -10.47 -20.96
C ILE A 63 3.27 -10.87 -20.34
N ASP A 64 2.91 -12.15 -20.36
CA ASP A 64 1.64 -12.60 -19.80
C ASP A 64 1.67 -12.47 -18.28
N ASP A 65 2.78 -12.85 -17.63
CA ASP A 65 2.99 -12.63 -16.20
C ASP A 65 2.98 -11.14 -15.85
N PHE A 66 3.63 -10.30 -16.66
CA PHE A 66 3.63 -8.84 -16.47
C PHE A 66 2.23 -8.24 -16.53
N LEU A 67 1.41 -8.64 -17.51
CA LEU A 67 0.04 -8.16 -17.65
C LEU A 67 -0.83 -8.63 -16.49
N ASN A 68 -0.74 -9.91 -16.13
CA ASN A 68 -1.52 -10.49 -15.03
C ASN A 68 -1.22 -9.77 -13.71
N ARG A 69 0.05 -9.58 -13.37
CA ARG A 69 0.45 -8.93 -12.10
C ARG A 69 0.15 -7.44 -12.07
N THR A 70 0.21 -6.79 -13.23
CA THR A 70 -0.23 -5.40 -13.37
C THR A 70 -1.73 -5.28 -13.13
N ASP A 71 -2.53 -6.16 -13.72
CA ASP A 71 -3.98 -6.20 -13.49
C ASP A 71 -4.29 -6.51 -12.02
N GLU A 72 -3.72 -7.59 -11.48
CA GLU A 72 -3.87 -7.97 -10.07
C GLU A 72 -3.57 -6.80 -9.13
N THR A 73 -2.47 -6.08 -9.36
CA THR A 73 -2.05 -4.95 -8.51
C THR A 73 -2.94 -3.72 -8.70
N MET A 74 -3.15 -3.26 -9.94
CA MET A 74 -3.83 -2.00 -10.20
C MET A 74 -5.35 -2.14 -10.05
N THR A 75 -5.92 -3.17 -10.67
CA THR A 75 -7.35 -3.48 -10.56
C THR A 75 -7.68 -3.95 -9.15
N GLY A 76 -6.80 -4.71 -8.50
CA GLY A 76 -6.95 -5.10 -7.10
C GLY A 76 -6.99 -3.89 -6.17
N ALA A 77 -6.03 -2.97 -6.27
CA ALA A 77 -6.00 -1.75 -5.46
C ALA A 77 -7.26 -0.89 -5.66
N ALA A 78 -7.64 -0.65 -6.92
CA ALA A 78 -8.84 0.12 -7.25
C ALA A 78 -10.12 -0.55 -6.72
N SER A 79 -10.23 -1.87 -6.87
CA SER A 79 -11.40 -2.62 -6.38
C SER A 79 -11.49 -2.59 -4.85
N ALA A 80 -10.35 -2.74 -4.17
CA ALA A 80 -10.28 -2.69 -2.72
C ALA A 80 -10.67 -1.31 -2.17
N VAL A 81 -10.19 -0.22 -2.79
CA VAL A 81 -10.59 1.16 -2.41
C VAL A 81 -12.07 1.41 -2.71
N ARG A 82 -12.58 0.95 -3.86
CA ARG A 82 -14.02 1.07 -4.18
C ARG A 82 -14.89 0.35 -3.16
N ALA A 83 -14.50 -0.85 -2.74
CA ALA A 83 -15.18 -1.58 -1.68
C ALA A 83 -15.15 -0.78 -0.36
N ALA A 84 -14.00 -0.21 0.00
CA ALA A 84 -13.83 0.59 1.22
C ALA A 84 -14.73 1.83 1.25
N LEU A 85 -14.82 2.52 0.12
CA LEU A 85 -15.72 3.66 -0.06
C LEU A 85 -17.18 3.22 0.10
N ALA A 86 -17.56 2.08 -0.48
CA ALA A 86 -18.92 1.54 -0.36
C ALA A 86 -19.27 1.12 1.07
N ALA A 87 -18.31 0.58 1.83
CA ALA A 87 -18.47 0.28 3.25
C ALA A 87 -18.65 1.55 4.11
N GLY A 88 -18.15 2.70 3.64
CA GLY A 88 -18.29 4.00 4.28
C GLY A 88 -17.24 4.27 5.37
N ASN A 89 -17.18 5.54 5.81
CA ASN A 89 -16.23 6.05 6.82
C ASN A 89 -14.73 5.95 6.46
N LEU A 90 -14.39 5.72 5.19
CA LEU A 90 -13.00 5.70 4.73
C LEU A 90 -12.33 7.04 4.98
N ARG A 91 -11.15 7.00 5.60
CA ARG A 91 -10.30 8.17 5.88
C ARG A 91 -8.86 8.00 5.43
N ARG A 92 -8.37 6.76 5.28
CA ARG A 92 -6.95 6.50 5.03
C ARG A 92 -6.77 5.40 3.99
N ILE A 93 -5.97 5.68 2.97
CA ILE A 93 -5.54 4.73 1.94
C ILE A 93 -4.02 4.67 2.01
N VAL A 94 -3.48 3.47 2.21
CA VAL A 94 -2.04 3.21 2.20
C VAL A 94 -1.77 2.13 1.16
N LEU A 95 -0.94 2.44 0.18
CA LEU A 95 -0.50 1.50 -0.85
C LEU A 95 0.93 1.11 -0.56
N VAL A 96 1.24 -0.18 -0.50
CA VAL A 96 2.58 -0.69 -0.24
C VAL A 96 3.13 -1.28 -1.53
N GLY A 97 4.18 -0.66 -2.06
CA GLY A 97 4.88 -1.09 -3.26
C GLY A 97 6.35 -1.37 -3.00
N ASN A 98 7.05 -1.77 -4.04
CA ASN A 98 8.47 -2.09 -3.99
C ASN A 98 9.32 -0.86 -4.33
N LEU A 99 10.45 -0.69 -3.63
CA LEU A 99 11.40 0.40 -3.87
C LEU A 99 12.02 0.40 -5.27
N ALA A 100 11.96 -0.73 -5.97
CA ALA A 100 12.23 -0.87 -7.40
C ALA A 100 11.55 0.19 -8.29
N ALA A 101 10.43 0.80 -7.84
CA ALA A 101 9.76 1.90 -8.52
C ALA A 101 10.68 3.09 -8.85
N ARG A 102 11.80 3.25 -8.13
CA ARG A 102 12.81 4.27 -8.38
C ARG A 102 13.74 3.97 -9.56
N GLY A 103 13.71 2.74 -10.06
CA GLY A 103 14.50 2.27 -11.19
C GLY A 103 15.87 1.70 -10.78
N ARG A 104 16.12 0.47 -11.21
CA ARG A 104 17.44 -0.18 -11.27
C ARG A 104 17.44 -1.19 -12.41
N SER A 105 18.56 -1.88 -12.65
CA SER A 105 18.57 -2.96 -13.63
C SER A 105 17.64 -4.10 -13.18
N SER A 106 17.02 -4.77 -14.15
CA SER A 106 16.28 -6.03 -13.95
C SER A 106 15.02 -5.95 -13.07
N VAL A 107 14.41 -4.77 -12.95
CA VAL A 107 13.22 -4.57 -12.09
C VAL A 107 12.00 -4.06 -12.83
N THR A 108 11.90 -4.27 -14.15
CA THR A 108 10.79 -3.73 -14.97
C THR A 108 9.42 -3.97 -14.34
N MET A 109 9.17 -5.20 -13.89
CA MET A 109 7.89 -5.58 -13.30
C MET A 109 7.66 -4.92 -11.92
N PRO A 110 8.48 -5.16 -10.88
CA PRO A 110 8.26 -4.50 -9.58
C PRO A 110 8.33 -2.96 -9.65
N ALA A 111 9.08 -2.39 -10.59
CA ALA A 111 9.11 -0.95 -10.83
C ALA A 111 7.77 -0.42 -11.39
N ALA A 112 7.17 -1.13 -12.35
CA ALA A 112 5.86 -0.77 -12.89
C ALA A 112 4.76 -0.88 -11.82
N LEU A 113 4.80 -1.93 -11.00
CA LEU A 113 3.82 -2.13 -9.92
C LEU A 113 3.92 -1.03 -8.86
N GLY A 114 5.11 -0.78 -8.30
CA GLY A 114 5.30 0.26 -7.29
C GLY A 114 5.09 1.68 -7.83
N GLY A 115 5.53 1.94 -9.07
CA GLY A 115 5.34 3.23 -9.74
C GLY A 115 3.87 3.50 -10.06
N GLY A 116 3.13 2.49 -10.51
CA GLY A 116 1.69 2.61 -10.76
C GLY A 116 0.90 2.86 -9.49
N LEU A 117 1.18 2.16 -8.38
CA LEU A 117 0.56 2.44 -7.09
C LEU A 117 0.90 3.87 -6.60
N THR A 118 2.13 4.34 -6.82
CA THR A 118 2.52 5.71 -6.50
C THR A 118 1.70 6.74 -7.29
N ALA A 119 1.49 6.51 -8.59
CA ALA A 119 0.67 7.36 -9.42
C ALA A 119 -0.81 7.35 -8.98
N LEU A 120 -1.35 6.17 -8.64
CA LEU A 120 -2.70 6.05 -8.09
C LEU A 120 -2.87 6.83 -6.79
N ALA A 121 -1.95 6.69 -5.83
CA ALA A 121 -2.02 7.43 -4.57
C ALA A 121 -2.04 8.95 -4.79
N ARG A 122 -1.25 9.47 -5.74
CA ARG A 122 -1.26 10.90 -6.07
C ARG A 122 -2.58 11.35 -6.69
N SER A 123 -3.13 10.56 -7.60
CA SER A 123 -4.43 10.84 -8.20
C SER A 123 -5.53 10.83 -7.13
N TRP A 124 -5.58 9.79 -6.31
CA TRP A 124 -6.58 9.62 -5.26
C TRP A 124 -6.46 10.63 -4.12
N ALA A 125 -5.24 11.08 -3.82
CA ALA A 125 -5.01 12.14 -2.84
C ALA A 125 -5.69 13.45 -3.27
N LEU A 126 -5.68 13.77 -4.57
CA LEU A 126 -6.37 14.93 -5.12
C LEU A 126 -7.88 14.68 -5.23
N GLU A 127 -8.26 13.48 -5.69
CA GLU A 127 -9.65 13.09 -5.87
C GLU A 127 -10.46 13.14 -4.56
N PHE A 128 -9.87 12.66 -3.45
CA PHE A 128 -10.58 12.50 -2.18
C PHE A 128 -10.23 13.56 -1.11
N ALA A 129 -9.56 14.64 -1.52
CA ALA A 129 -9.13 15.70 -0.61
C ALA A 129 -10.33 16.38 0.09
N ALA A 130 -11.43 16.61 -0.65
CA ALA A 130 -12.62 17.27 -0.12
C ALA A 130 -13.33 16.43 0.96
N GLU A 131 -13.20 15.11 0.88
CA GLU A 131 -13.76 14.11 1.79
C GLU A 131 -12.87 13.85 3.01
N ASN A 132 -11.71 14.54 3.11
CA ASN A 132 -10.68 14.33 4.14
C ASN A 132 -10.15 12.88 4.17
N VAL A 133 -10.03 12.26 2.99
CA VAL A 133 -9.35 10.98 2.82
C VAL A 133 -7.92 11.23 2.36
N THR A 134 -6.96 10.62 3.04
CA THR A 134 -5.57 10.66 2.58
C THR A 134 -5.21 9.41 1.81
N ALA A 135 -4.37 9.55 0.78
CA ALA A 135 -3.82 8.43 0.02
C ALA A 135 -2.30 8.59 -0.06
N ASN A 136 -1.56 7.60 0.41
CA ASN A 136 -0.10 7.63 0.43
C ASN A 136 0.47 6.28 0.01
N THR A 137 1.72 6.30 -0.42
CA THR A 137 2.47 5.10 -0.81
C THR A 137 3.62 4.87 0.15
N ILE A 138 3.83 3.61 0.55
CA ILE A 138 5.07 3.14 1.15
C ILE A 138 5.84 2.37 0.09
N LEU A 139 7.11 2.69 -0.10
CA LEU A 139 8.02 1.93 -0.95
C LEU A 139 9.07 1.26 -0.07
N ALA A 140 9.08 -0.06 -0.07
CA ALA A 140 9.96 -0.87 0.75
C ALA A 140 10.93 -1.70 -0.09
N GLU A 141 12.15 -1.88 0.42
CA GLU A 141 12.99 -3.02 0.00
C GLU A 141 12.40 -4.34 0.52
N GLU A 142 12.89 -5.47 0.01
CA GLU A 142 12.54 -6.86 0.38
C GLU A 142 11.78 -6.99 1.72
N PRO A 143 10.47 -7.33 1.68
CA PRO A 143 9.56 -7.15 2.82
C PRO A 143 9.99 -7.82 4.12
N GLN A 144 10.69 -8.95 4.07
CA GLN A 144 11.00 -9.77 5.25
C GLN A 144 11.95 -9.07 6.22
N GLU A 145 12.82 -8.20 5.73
CA GLU A 145 13.86 -7.58 6.57
C GLU A 145 13.47 -6.20 7.09
N VAL A 146 12.44 -5.57 6.49
CA VAL A 146 11.91 -4.26 6.89
C VAL A 146 10.45 -4.31 7.32
N ALA A 147 9.85 -5.49 7.45
CA ALA A 147 8.42 -5.68 7.76
C ALA A 147 7.94 -4.85 8.95
N GLU A 148 8.69 -4.86 10.06
CA GLU A 148 8.35 -4.08 11.26
C GLU A 148 8.38 -2.57 10.98
N SER A 149 9.37 -2.10 10.21
CA SER A 149 9.47 -0.68 9.83
C SER A 149 8.34 -0.27 8.88
N VAL A 150 7.97 -1.14 7.95
CA VAL A 150 6.80 -0.93 7.08
C VAL A 150 5.50 -0.92 7.90
N ALA A 151 5.38 -1.79 8.90
CA ALA A 151 4.24 -1.82 9.80
C ALA A 151 4.11 -0.53 10.62
N GLU A 152 5.22 0.03 11.12
CA GLU A 152 5.24 1.33 11.82
C GLU A 152 4.88 2.49 10.88
N ALA A 153 5.46 2.51 9.66
CA ALA A 153 5.12 3.49 8.64
C ALA A 153 3.63 3.44 8.27
N THR A 154 3.08 2.23 8.17
CA THR A 154 1.65 1.99 7.89
C THR A 154 0.78 2.52 9.03
N ALA A 155 1.12 2.20 10.29
CA ALA A 155 0.41 2.69 11.46
C ALA A 155 0.43 4.23 11.55
N PHE A 156 1.59 4.83 11.26
CA PHE A 156 1.73 6.28 11.17
C PHE A 156 0.78 6.88 10.12
N LEU A 157 0.76 6.37 8.89
CA LEU A 157 -0.09 6.90 7.82
C LEU A 157 -1.59 6.66 8.07
N LEU A 158 -1.96 5.58 8.77
CA LEU A 158 -3.33 5.29 9.18
C LEU A 158 -3.79 6.08 10.42
N SER A 159 -2.88 6.77 11.11
CA SER A 159 -3.20 7.57 12.28
C SER A 159 -4.14 8.74 11.94
N PRO A 160 -5.09 9.08 12.83
CA PRO A 160 -5.84 10.33 12.72
C PRO A 160 -4.93 11.57 12.61
N ARG A 161 -3.76 11.54 13.27
CA ARG A 161 -2.80 12.64 13.30
C ARG A 161 -2.13 12.93 11.96
N SER A 162 -2.11 11.95 11.05
CA SER A 162 -1.53 12.07 9.71
C SER A 162 -2.55 12.55 8.67
N GLY A 163 -3.69 13.11 9.09
CA GLY A 163 -4.77 13.56 8.19
C GLY A 163 -4.40 14.70 7.23
N MET A 164 -3.28 15.38 7.46
CA MET A 164 -2.75 16.41 6.57
C MET A 164 -1.62 15.90 5.66
N ILE A 165 -1.31 14.60 5.70
CA ILE A 165 -0.25 13.96 4.93
C ILE A 165 -0.92 13.10 3.86
N SER A 166 -0.91 13.58 2.62
CA SER A 166 -1.53 12.91 1.47
C SER A 166 -0.69 13.09 0.22
N GLY A 167 -0.80 12.17 -0.72
CA GLY A 167 -0.04 12.13 -1.97
C GLY A 167 1.46 11.89 -1.78
N GLN A 168 1.89 11.46 -0.59
CA GLN A 168 3.29 11.28 -0.26
C GLN A 168 3.78 9.87 -0.58
N VAL A 169 5.08 9.77 -0.82
CA VAL A 169 5.83 8.52 -0.94
C VAL A 169 6.76 8.43 0.26
N LEU A 170 6.53 7.43 1.12
CA LEU A 170 7.37 7.15 2.27
C LEU A 170 8.27 5.95 1.94
N GLN A 171 9.56 6.23 1.77
CA GLN A 171 10.57 5.19 1.59
C GLN A 171 10.90 4.53 2.93
N VAL A 172 10.96 3.20 2.93
CA VAL A 172 11.41 2.38 4.06
C VAL A 172 12.51 1.44 3.55
N SER A 173 13.77 1.79 3.79
CA SER A 173 14.93 1.00 3.38
C SER A 173 16.07 1.11 4.39
N ARG A 174 17.12 0.30 4.21
CA ARG A 174 18.25 0.21 5.17
C ARG A 174 19.40 1.19 4.88
N ASP A 175 19.08 2.36 4.33
CA ASP A 175 20.03 3.43 4.02
C ASP A 175 21.03 3.11 2.89
N THR A 176 20.67 2.18 2.00
CA THR A 176 21.43 1.75 0.82
C THR A 176 21.27 2.67 -0.39
N ASP A 177 20.35 3.64 -0.34
CA ASP A 177 19.83 4.33 -1.54
C ASP A 177 19.95 5.87 -1.49
N ALA A 178 20.76 6.40 -0.58
CA ALA A 178 21.02 7.83 -0.51
C ALA A 178 21.64 8.32 -1.84
N GLY A 179 20.97 9.27 -2.50
CA GLY A 179 21.44 9.89 -3.76
C GLY A 179 20.75 9.44 -5.04
N ILE A 180 19.86 8.44 -5.00
CA ILE A 180 18.99 8.11 -6.14
C ILE A 180 17.90 9.19 -6.26
N LEU A 181 17.49 9.54 -7.48
CA LEU A 181 16.43 10.53 -7.70
C LEU A 181 15.09 10.06 -7.07
N PRO A 182 14.31 10.98 -6.48
CA PRO A 182 12.98 10.64 -5.97
C PRO A 182 12.00 10.43 -7.13
N ILE A 183 10.94 9.67 -6.88
CA ILE A 183 9.79 9.53 -7.78
C ILE A 183 8.57 10.24 -7.23
#